data_AF-A0A7I7QP04-F1
#
_entry.id   AF-A0A7I7QP04-F1
#
_cell.length_a   1.000
_cell.length_b   1.000
_cell.length_c   1.000
_cell.angle_alpha   90.00
_cell.angle_beta   90.00
_cell.angle_gamma   90.00
#
_symmetry.space_group_name_H-M   'P 1'
#
loop_
_entity.id
_entity.type
_entity.pdbx_description
1 polymer ?
#
loop_
_entity_poly.entity_id
_entity_poly.type
_entity_poly.pdbx_seq_one_letter_code
_entity_poly.pdbx_strand_id
1 'polypeptide(L)'
;MTVIDDIKTVLASTAYYLPTSSPEMAERAAAVRSMATKVRAWLPPELQIGDELATLKVDAGGQKGGISPTPWVRVFAERYSPSATQGFYRVYLFAGDGSRVYLSLNQGTSEFRSGHLRLMSSTATLLQRSEAARQFFAGWSGDLVHGLRTDIDLAVSSLDVGVQPKKRASNYEAAKRLRARLRRGHTHHRRSVEV
;
A
#
# COMPACT_ATOMS: atom_id res chain seq x y z
N MET A 1 -20.66 8.06 2.80
CA MET A 1 -19.19 8.15 2.62
C MET A 1 -18.72 7.23 1.51
N THR A 2 -17.96 7.78 0.56
CA THR A 2 -17.35 7.13 -0.60
C THR A 2 -15.98 6.53 -0.28
N VAL A 3 -15.36 5.79 -1.21
CA VAL A 3 -13.94 5.37 -1.08
C VAL A 3 -12.99 6.58 -1.03
N ILE A 4 -13.33 7.67 -1.71
CA ILE A 4 -12.54 8.90 -1.66
C ILE A 4 -12.59 9.51 -0.25
N ASP A 5 -13.74 9.46 0.42
CA ASP A 5 -13.87 9.92 1.80
C ASP A 5 -13.02 9.06 2.74
N ASP A 6 -13.02 7.73 2.58
CA ASP A 6 -12.16 6.86 3.38
C ASP A 6 -10.67 7.15 3.13
N ILE A 7 -10.26 7.36 1.88
CA ILE A 7 -8.88 7.74 1.54
C ILE A 7 -8.49 9.03 2.26
N LYS A 8 -9.36 10.04 2.25
CA LYS A 8 -9.12 11.31 2.94
C LYS A 8 -9.00 11.10 4.46
N THR A 9 -9.87 10.31 5.07
CA THR A 9 -9.80 9.96 6.49
C THR A 9 -8.50 9.25 6.82
N VAL A 10 -8.12 8.21 6.06
CA VAL A 10 -6.85 7.50 6.29
C VAL A 10 -5.65 8.45 6.21
N LEU A 11 -5.61 9.34 5.21
CA LEU A 11 -4.53 10.34 5.08
C LEU A 11 -4.51 11.35 6.24
N ALA A 12 -5.68 11.80 6.70
CA ALA A 12 -5.80 12.73 7.83
C ALA A 12 -5.31 12.08 9.13
N SER A 13 -5.87 10.92 9.50
CA SER A 13 -5.53 10.25 10.76
C SER A 13 -4.10 9.69 10.75
N THR A 14 -3.53 9.33 9.59
CA THR A 14 -2.12 8.87 9.49
C THR A 14 -1.11 9.98 9.77
N ALA A 15 -1.45 11.25 9.53
CA ALA A 15 -0.53 12.35 9.84
C ALA A 15 -0.25 12.52 11.35
N TYR A 16 -1.07 11.91 12.19
CA TYR A 16 -0.91 11.85 13.65
C TYR A 16 -0.51 10.43 14.09
N TYR A 17 0.27 9.73 13.26
CA TYR A 17 0.63 8.34 13.51
C TYR A 17 1.29 8.15 14.88
N LEU A 18 0.77 7.17 15.62
CA LEU A 18 1.37 6.61 16.82
C LEU A 18 1.49 5.08 16.66
N PRO A 19 2.58 4.48 17.15
CA PRO A 19 2.74 3.01 17.15
C PRO A 19 1.85 2.32 18.21
N THR A 20 1.08 3.10 18.96
CA THR A 20 0.17 2.68 20.04
C THR A 20 -1.27 3.08 19.71
N SER A 21 -2.22 2.52 20.48
CA SER A 21 -3.64 2.85 20.30
C SER A 21 -3.92 4.33 20.58
N SER A 22 -4.66 4.97 19.68
CA SER A 22 -5.18 6.33 19.82
C SER A 22 -6.52 6.45 19.07
N PRO A 23 -7.33 7.50 19.32
CA PRO A 23 -8.54 7.76 18.53
C PRO A 23 -8.26 7.83 17.02
N GLU A 24 -7.17 8.47 16.61
CA GLU A 24 -6.76 8.61 15.21
C GLU A 24 -6.36 7.25 14.63
N MET A 25 -5.66 6.40 15.38
CA MET A 25 -5.30 5.06 14.90
C MET A 25 -6.52 4.13 14.80
N ALA A 26 -7.52 4.30 15.68
CA ALA A 26 -8.79 3.59 15.61
C ALA A 26 -9.63 4.05 14.41
N GLU A 27 -9.74 5.36 14.19
CA GLU A 27 -10.41 5.95 13.03
C GLU A 27 -9.75 5.49 11.73
N ARG A 28 -8.42 5.56 11.66
CA ARG A 28 -7.63 5.04 10.53
C ARG A 28 -7.95 3.58 10.25
N ALA A 29 -7.97 2.73 11.28
CA ALA A 29 -8.26 1.31 11.12
C ALA A 29 -9.70 1.07 10.61
N ALA A 30 -10.67 1.84 11.11
CA ALA A 30 -12.06 1.78 10.66
C ALA A 30 -12.19 2.22 9.19
N ALA A 31 -11.56 3.33 8.80
CA ALA A 31 -11.56 3.83 7.45
C ALA A 31 -10.89 2.85 6.45
N VAL A 32 -9.75 2.25 6.82
CA VAL A 32 -9.10 1.22 5.99
C VAL A 32 -10.00 0.00 5.77
N ARG A 33 -10.71 -0.46 6.81
CA ARG A 33 -11.68 -1.58 6.68
C ARG A 33 -12.87 -1.19 5.82
N SER A 34 -13.43 0.00 6.04
CA SER A 34 -14.56 0.52 5.24
C SER A 34 -14.17 0.62 3.75
N MET A 35 -12.98 1.14 3.47
CA MET A 35 -12.42 1.22 2.13
C MET A 35 -12.31 -0.17 1.49
N ALA A 36 -11.79 -1.17 2.20
CA ALA A 36 -11.67 -2.53 1.68
C ALA A 36 -13.03 -3.13 1.30
N THR A 37 -14.05 -2.95 2.14
CA THR A 37 -15.42 -3.40 1.85
C THR A 37 -15.99 -2.73 0.60
N LYS A 38 -15.84 -1.40 0.47
CA LYS A 38 -16.35 -0.66 -0.69
C LYS A 38 -15.59 -1.00 -1.98
N VAL A 39 -14.26 -1.12 -1.91
CA VAL A 39 -13.44 -1.57 -3.05
C VAL A 39 -13.86 -2.97 -3.48
N ARG A 40 -14.11 -3.89 -2.54
CA ARG A 40 -14.62 -5.23 -2.88
C ARG A 40 -15.95 -5.17 -3.62
N ALA A 41 -16.86 -4.30 -3.20
CA ALA A 41 -18.17 -4.15 -3.84
C ALA A 41 -18.11 -3.61 -5.27
N TRP A 42 -17.04 -2.90 -5.66
CA TRP A 42 -16.85 -2.37 -7.01
C TRP A 42 -16.17 -3.34 -7.98
N LEU A 43 -15.57 -4.41 -7.46
CA LEU A 43 -14.82 -5.35 -8.27
C LEU A 43 -15.73 -6.49 -8.77
N PRO A 44 -15.50 -6.99 -9.99
CA PRO A 44 -16.08 -8.26 -10.37
C PRO A 44 -15.58 -9.38 -9.42
N PRO A 45 -16.39 -10.41 -9.16
CA PRO A 45 -16.00 -11.50 -8.27
C PRO A 45 -14.81 -12.31 -8.80
N GLU A 46 -14.69 -12.42 -10.12
CA GLU A 46 -13.58 -13.07 -10.82
C GLU A 46 -12.92 -12.14 -11.84
N LEU A 47 -11.68 -12.49 -12.19
CA LEU A 47 -10.91 -11.88 -13.27
C LEU A 47 -10.30 -12.98 -14.13
N GLN A 48 -10.47 -12.87 -15.45
CA GLN A 48 -9.77 -13.74 -16.39
C GLN A 48 -8.27 -13.39 -16.40
N ILE A 49 -7.41 -14.38 -16.13
CA ILE A 49 -5.96 -14.27 -16.17
C ILE A 49 -5.44 -15.39 -17.06
N GLY A 50 -5.05 -15.06 -18.30
CA GLY A 50 -4.76 -16.05 -19.33
C GLY A 50 -6.02 -16.84 -19.66
N ASP A 51 -5.94 -18.17 -19.58
CA ASP A 51 -7.05 -19.09 -19.84
C ASP A 51 -7.86 -19.46 -18.58
N GLU A 52 -7.54 -18.87 -17.43
CA GLU A 52 -8.19 -19.18 -16.16
C GLU A 52 -9.03 -18.03 -15.59
N LEU A 53 -10.15 -18.37 -14.96
CA LEU A 53 -10.91 -17.46 -14.09
C LEU A 53 -10.37 -17.53 -12.66
N ALA A 54 -9.88 -16.39 -12.16
CA ALA A 54 -9.36 -16.30 -10.81
C ALA A 54 -10.28 -15.46 -9.91
N THR A 55 -10.60 -15.98 -8.73
CA THR A 55 -11.38 -15.24 -7.72
C THR A 55 -10.57 -14.05 -7.21
N LEU A 56 -11.13 -12.86 -7.36
CA LEU A 56 -10.58 -11.65 -6.77
C LEU A 56 -10.97 -11.54 -5.31
N LYS A 57 -10.05 -11.05 -4.48
CA LYS A 57 -10.23 -10.76 -3.06
C LYS A 57 -9.63 -9.40 -2.71
N VAL A 58 -10.11 -8.84 -1.60
CA VAL A 58 -9.65 -7.56 -1.06
C VAL A 58 -9.34 -7.74 0.42
N ASP A 59 -8.15 -7.32 0.82
CA ASP A 59 -7.73 -7.32 2.22
C ASP A 59 -7.28 -5.93 2.65
N ALA A 60 -7.42 -5.69 3.95
CA ALA A 60 -6.87 -4.53 4.66
C ALA A 60 -5.73 -4.97 5.58
N GLY A 61 -4.72 -4.10 5.76
CA GLY A 61 -3.63 -4.37 6.69
C GLY A 61 -3.01 -3.15 7.33
N GLY A 62 -2.04 -3.41 8.19
CA GLY A 62 -1.40 -2.41 9.06
C GLY A 62 -1.75 -2.52 10.54
N GLN A 63 -2.43 -3.60 10.95
CA GLN A 63 -2.83 -3.85 12.35
C GLN A 63 -2.34 -5.20 12.92
N LYS A 64 -1.73 -6.05 12.09
CA LYS A 64 -1.31 -7.41 12.49
C LYS A 64 0.11 -7.37 13.08
N GLY A 65 0.25 -7.73 14.36
CA GLY A 65 1.52 -7.72 15.08
C GLY A 65 2.00 -6.31 15.48
N GLY A 66 1.09 -5.34 15.50
CA GLY A 66 1.35 -3.94 15.82
C GLY A 66 0.71 -2.96 14.82
N ILE A 67 0.69 -1.68 15.19
CA ILE A 67 0.12 -0.61 14.38
C ILE A 67 1.19 -0.09 13.41
N SER A 68 1.07 -0.46 12.13
CA SER A 68 2.01 -0.06 11.07
C SER A 68 1.91 1.45 10.76
N PRO A 69 3.03 2.14 10.46
CA PRO A 69 2.96 3.51 9.93
C PRO A 69 2.29 3.54 8.56
N THR A 70 2.47 2.50 7.74
CA THR A 70 1.94 2.41 6.38
C THR A 70 0.76 1.43 6.31
N PRO A 71 -0.49 1.86 6.54
CA PRO A 71 -1.65 1.01 6.31
C PRO A 71 -1.85 0.77 4.81
N TRP A 72 -2.60 -0.27 4.47
CA TRP A 72 -2.85 -0.62 3.08
C TRP A 72 -4.18 -1.33 2.86
N VAL A 73 -4.68 -1.24 1.63
CA VAL A 73 -5.78 -2.05 1.08
C VAL A 73 -5.30 -2.69 -0.21
N ARG A 74 -5.30 -4.02 -0.29
CA ARG A 74 -4.84 -4.76 -1.48
C ARG A 74 -6.00 -5.46 -2.18
N VAL A 75 -5.91 -5.54 -3.50
CA VAL A 75 -6.75 -6.33 -4.39
C VAL A 75 -5.88 -7.42 -5.03
N PHE A 76 -6.29 -8.67 -4.92
CA PHE A 76 -5.47 -9.80 -5.33
C PHE A 76 -6.32 -10.94 -5.88
N ALA A 77 -5.75 -11.73 -6.79
CA ALA A 77 -6.30 -13.00 -7.20
C ALA A 77 -5.81 -14.08 -6.24
N GLU A 78 -6.72 -14.78 -5.56
CA GLU A 78 -6.39 -15.68 -4.44
C GLU A 78 -5.36 -16.74 -4.81
N ARG A 79 -5.52 -17.37 -5.98
CA ARG A 79 -4.61 -18.41 -6.49
C ARG A 79 -3.17 -17.91 -6.68
N TYR A 80 -3.00 -16.67 -7.13
CA TYR A 80 -1.68 -16.12 -7.47
C TYR A 80 -1.04 -15.32 -6.35
N SER A 81 -1.82 -14.88 -5.37
CA SER A 81 -1.37 -14.04 -4.26
C SER A 81 -2.11 -14.38 -2.96
N PRO A 82 -1.98 -15.63 -2.46
CA PRO A 82 -2.80 -16.13 -1.35
C PRO A 82 -2.56 -15.38 -0.02
N SER A 83 -1.46 -14.64 0.11
CA SER A 83 -1.16 -13.82 1.29
C SER A 83 -0.49 -12.50 0.91
N ALA A 84 -0.49 -11.50 1.79
CA ALA A 84 0.18 -10.20 1.54
C ALA A 84 1.70 -10.34 1.34
N THR A 85 2.23 -11.49 1.72
CA THR A 85 3.65 -11.83 1.67
C THR A 85 4.03 -12.70 0.49
N GLN A 86 3.07 -13.13 -0.35
CA GLN A 86 3.30 -14.01 -1.49
C GLN A 86 2.57 -13.51 -2.73
N GLY A 87 3.23 -13.60 -3.88
CA GLY A 87 2.64 -13.25 -5.17
C GLY A 87 2.56 -11.75 -5.45
N PHE A 88 1.68 -11.39 -6.40
CA PHE A 88 1.49 -10.04 -6.91
C PHE A 88 0.07 -9.55 -6.70
N TYR A 89 -0.06 -8.26 -6.41
CA TYR A 89 -1.34 -7.65 -6.08
C TYR A 89 -1.34 -6.16 -6.38
N ARG A 90 -2.53 -5.61 -6.62
CA ARG A 90 -2.73 -4.16 -6.64
C ARG A 90 -2.93 -3.69 -5.21
N VAL A 91 -2.35 -2.56 -4.81
CA VAL A 91 -2.44 -2.07 -3.43
C VAL A 91 -2.55 -0.55 -3.39
N TYR A 92 -3.49 -0.07 -2.59
CA TYR A 92 -3.48 1.27 -2.03
C TYR A 92 -2.54 1.27 -0.83
N LEU A 93 -1.39 1.92 -0.98
CA LEU A 93 -0.34 1.98 0.03
C LEU A 93 -0.17 3.43 0.49
N PHE A 94 -0.51 3.67 1.76
CA PHE A 94 -0.49 5.00 2.36
C PHE A 94 0.91 5.30 2.92
N ALA A 95 1.41 6.50 2.68
CA ALA A 95 2.64 6.98 3.31
C ALA A 95 2.43 7.18 4.81
N GLY A 96 3.46 6.90 5.60
CA GLY A 96 3.40 6.94 7.06
C GLY A 96 3.22 8.35 7.63
N ASP A 97 3.51 9.39 6.86
CA ASP A 97 3.27 10.79 7.20
C ASP A 97 1.86 11.28 6.82
N GLY A 98 1.04 10.43 6.20
CA GLY A 98 -0.31 10.77 5.73
C GLY A 98 -0.34 11.74 4.54
N SER A 99 0.80 12.05 3.91
CA SER A 99 0.86 13.07 2.84
C SER A 99 0.33 12.58 1.49
N ARG A 100 0.27 11.25 1.29
CA ARG A 100 -0.06 10.64 -0.01
C ARG A 100 -0.49 9.18 0.12
N VAL A 101 -1.19 8.71 -0.91
CA VAL A 101 -1.47 7.28 -1.14
C VAL A 101 -1.05 6.93 -2.56
N TYR A 102 -0.55 5.71 -2.73
CA TYR A 102 -0.19 5.15 -4.03
C TYR A 102 -1.12 3.99 -4.37
N LEU A 103 -1.64 3.96 -5.59
CA LEU A 103 -2.16 2.73 -6.17
C LEU A 103 -1.00 2.08 -6.94
N SER A 104 -0.51 0.94 -6.47
CA SER A 104 0.66 0.27 -7.03
C SER A 104 0.37 -1.18 -7.39
N LEU A 105 0.94 -1.68 -8.47
CA LEU A 105 1.19 -3.12 -8.61
C LEU A 105 2.43 -3.45 -7.76
N ASN A 106 2.28 -4.33 -6.78
CA ASN A 106 3.31 -4.65 -5.80
C ASN A 106 3.47 -6.16 -5.63
N GLN A 107 4.49 -6.57 -4.89
CA GLN A 107 4.81 -7.98 -4.63
C GLN A 107 5.08 -8.24 -3.15
N GLY A 108 4.95 -9.50 -2.75
CA GLY A 108 5.31 -9.95 -1.41
C GLY A 108 6.75 -9.59 -1.02
N THR A 109 6.93 -9.04 0.17
CA THR A 109 8.22 -8.55 0.68
C THR A 109 8.78 -9.36 1.85
N SER A 110 8.28 -10.58 2.02
CA SER A 110 8.68 -11.50 3.07
C SER A 110 9.17 -12.81 2.46
N GLU A 111 10.01 -13.49 3.21
CA GLU A 111 10.58 -14.78 2.85
C GLU A 111 10.45 -15.74 4.03
N PHE A 112 10.31 -17.03 3.74
CA PHE A 112 10.46 -18.05 4.76
C PHE A 112 11.95 -18.23 5.03
N ARG A 113 12.35 -17.99 6.29
CA ARG A 113 13.72 -18.17 6.74
C ARG A 113 13.74 -18.78 8.13
N SER A 114 14.41 -19.93 8.25
CA SER A 114 14.52 -20.69 9.50
C SER A 114 13.14 -21.04 10.09
N GLY A 115 12.21 -21.54 9.27
CA GLY A 115 10.87 -21.94 9.72
C GLY A 115 9.90 -20.79 10.03
N HIS A 116 10.33 -19.52 9.90
CA HIS A 116 9.50 -18.36 10.18
C HIS A 116 9.39 -17.44 8.98
N LEU A 117 8.23 -16.81 8.81
CA LEU A 117 8.04 -15.74 7.83
C LEU A 117 8.73 -14.47 8.33
N ARG A 118 9.71 -13.98 7.59
CA ARG A 118 10.50 -12.79 7.94
C ARG A 118 10.46 -11.77 6.82
N LEU A 119 10.76 -10.50 7.13
CA LEU A 119 11.01 -9.51 6.08
C LEU A 119 12.22 -9.94 5.27
N MET A 120 12.13 -9.78 3.95
CA MET A 120 13.26 -10.02 3.07
C MET A 120 14.44 -9.14 3.49
N SER A 121 15.59 -9.77 3.72
CA SER A 121 16.80 -9.06 4.17
C SER A 121 17.39 -8.19 3.06
N SER A 122 17.41 -8.71 1.83
CA SER A 122 17.95 -8.06 0.65
C SER A 122 16.90 -7.21 -0.08
N THR A 123 17.00 -5.89 0.07
CA THR A 123 16.19 -4.95 -0.72
C THR A 123 16.57 -5.03 -2.21
N ALA A 124 17.82 -5.37 -2.53
CA ALA A 124 18.30 -5.58 -3.90
C ALA A 124 17.54 -6.72 -4.62
N THR A 125 17.22 -7.81 -3.91
CA THR A 125 16.42 -8.90 -4.48
C THR A 125 15.01 -8.43 -4.87
N LEU A 126 14.38 -7.57 -4.07
CA LEU A 126 13.09 -6.98 -4.41
C LEU A 126 13.18 -6.06 -5.63
N LEU A 127 14.25 -5.25 -5.72
CA LEU A 127 14.50 -4.39 -6.88
C LEU A 127 14.69 -5.21 -8.14
N GLN A 128 15.52 -6.25 -8.12
CA GLN A 128 15.74 -7.15 -9.24
C GLN A 128 14.42 -7.80 -9.72
N ARG A 129 13.58 -8.29 -8.80
CA ARG A 129 12.26 -8.83 -9.13
C ARG A 129 11.30 -7.79 -9.71
N SER A 130 11.44 -6.53 -9.31
CA SER A 130 10.65 -5.42 -9.84
C SER A 130 11.11 -5.04 -11.25
N GLU A 131 12.41 -4.99 -11.49
CA GLU A 131 13.01 -4.72 -12.80
C GLU A 131 12.69 -5.80 -13.82
N ALA A 132 12.87 -7.08 -13.47
CA ALA A 132 12.53 -8.20 -14.36
C ALA A 132 11.05 -8.15 -14.79
N ALA A 133 10.15 -7.82 -13.87
CA ALA A 133 8.75 -7.69 -14.20
C ALA A 133 8.43 -6.44 -15.03
N ARG A 134 9.20 -5.35 -14.89
CA ARG A 134 9.07 -4.16 -15.76
C ARG A 134 9.52 -4.46 -17.18
N GLN A 135 10.58 -5.25 -17.35
CA GLN A 135 11.02 -5.70 -18.67
C GLN A 135 9.93 -6.49 -19.41
N PHE A 136 9.13 -7.29 -18.68
CA PHE A 136 7.96 -7.96 -19.27
C PHE A 136 6.93 -6.97 -19.87
N PHE A 137 6.79 -5.78 -19.27
CA PHE A 137 5.90 -4.72 -19.77
C PHE A 137 6.55 -3.80 -20.80
N ALA A 138 7.84 -3.94 -21.10
CA ALA A 138 8.57 -3.00 -21.96
C ALA A 138 8.05 -2.99 -23.42
N GLY A 139 7.45 -4.09 -23.88
CA GLY A 139 6.82 -4.19 -25.19
C GLY A 139 5.34 -3.77 -25.23
N TRP A 140 4.76 -3.37 -24.09
CA TRP A 140 3.36 -2.97 -24.02
C TRP A 140 3.24 -1.48 -24.38
N SER A 141 2.42 -1.15 -25.37
CA SER A 141 2.12 0.22 -25.78
C SER A 141 0.71 0.63 -25.36
N GLY A 142 0.54 1.89 -24.95
CA GLY A 142 -0.74 2.49 -24.55
C GLY A 142 -0.61 3.54 -23.44
N ASP A 143 -1.56 4.48 -23.39
CA ASP A 143 -1.56 5.62 -22.44
C ASP A 143 -1.41 5.19 -20.97
N LEU A 144 -1.94 4.00 -20.66
CA LEU A 144 -1.88 3.39 -19.34
C LEU A 144 -0.44 3.07 -18.92
N VAL A 145 0.48 2.80 -19.85
CA VAL A 145 1.90 2.51 -19.56
C VAL A 145 2.70 3.81 -19.43
N HIS A 146 2.42 4.82 -20.26
CA HIS A 146 3.15 6.09 -20.29
C HIS A 146 2.95 6.97 -19.04
N GLY A 147 1.80 6.85 -18.35
CA GLY A 147 1.52 7.59 -17.11
C GLY A 147 2.07 6.95 -15.82
N LEU A 148 2.59 5.72 -15.89
CA LEU A 148 2.99 4.97 -14.70
C LEU A 148 4.39 5.38 -14.25
N ARG A 149 4.47 5.86 -13.01
CA ARG A 149 5.75 6.15 -12.37
C ARG A 149 6.32 4.91 -11.71
N THR A 150 7.63 4.89 -11.55
CA THR A 150 8.37 3.76 -11.00
C THR A 150 8.71 3.90 -9.53
N ASP A 151 8.57 5.10 -8.98
CA ASP A 151 9.06 5.45 -7.65
C ASP A 151 7.90 5.76 -6.72
N ILE A 152 7.91 5.12 -5.55
CA ILE A 152 7.07 5.46 -4.41
C ILE A 152 7.98 5.84 -3.25
N ASP A 153 7.52 6.80 -2.46
CA ASP A 153 8.16 7.26 -1.23
C ASP A 153 7.08 7.28 -0.16
N LEU A 154 7.19 6.39 0.82
CA LEU A 154 6.27 6.17 1.92
C LEU A 154 6.57 7.07 3.12
N ALA A 155 7.62 7.90 3.06
CA ALA A 155 7.95 8.90 4.09
C ALA A 155 8.00 8.32 5.52
N VAL A 156 8.45 7.06 5.67
CA VAL A 156 8.63 6.45 6.99
C VAL A 156 9.98 6.80 7.59
N SER A 157 10.96 7.16 6.76
CA SER A 157 12.28 7.65 7.20
C SER A 157 12.19 8.93 8.03
N SER A 158 11.19 9.78 7.76
CA SER A 158 10.92 11.01 8.53
C SER A 158 10.19 10.78 9.84
N LEU A 159 9.73 9.55 10.13
CA LEU A 159 9.06 9.23 11.38
C LEU A 159 10.05 8.74 12.43
N ASP A 160 9.75 9.08 13.69
CA ASP A 160 10.42 8.52 14.85
C ASP A 160 9.89 7.11 15.16
N VAL A 161 10.32 6.15 14.35
CA VAL A 161 9.97 4.73 14.48
C VAL A 161 11.21 3.87 14.39
N GLY A 162 11.13 2.67 14.99
CA GLY A 162 12.22 1.70 14.99
C GLY A 162 12.64 1.21 13.60
N VAL A 163 13.73 0.45 13.58
CA VAL A 163 14.35 -0.07 12.34
C VAL A 163 13.41 -0.97 11.54
N GLN A 164 12.59 -1.79 12.19
CA GLN A 164 11.73 -2.77 11.52
C GLN A 164 10.64 -2.11 10.65
N PRO A 165 9.85 -1.12 11.14
CA PRO A 165 8.95 -0.34 10.29
C PRO A 165 9.65 0.35 9.11
N LYS A 166 10.82 0.96 9.33
CA LYS A 166 11.62 1.61 8.27
C LYS A 166 12.05 0.61 7.20
N LYS A 167 12.55 -0.57 7.61
CA LYS A 167 12.94 -1.66 6.69
C LYS A 167 11.74 -2.19 5.91
N ARG A 168 10.60 -2.37 6.56
CA ARG A 168 9.36 -2.81 5.89
C ARG A 168 8.91 -1.81 4.82
N ALA A 169 8.92 -0.52 5.15
CA ALA A 169 8.58 0.54 4.20
C ALA A 169 9.53 0.55 3.00
N SER A 170 10.85 0.50 3.26
CA SER A 170 11.87 0.40 2.20
C SER A 170 11.67 -0.84 1.32
N ASN A 171 11.30 -1.98 1.90
CA ASN A 171 10.99 -3.18 1.13
C ASN A 171 9.73 -2.98 0.25
N TYR A 172 8.67 -2.33 0.74
CA TYR A 172 7.52 -1.99 -0.10
C TYR A 172 7.89 -1.02 -1.24
N GLU A 173 8.76 -0.06 -0.96
CA GLU A 173 9.36 0.87 -1.94
C GLU A 173 10.34 0.21 -2.91
N ALA A 174 10.79 -1.01 -2.67
CA ALA A 174 11.58 -1.78 -3.63
C ALA A 174 10.70 -2.71 -4.47
N ALA A 175 9.65 -3.25 -3.86
CA ALA A 175 8.75 -4.25 -4.42
C ALA A 175 7.76 -3.70 -5.47
N LYS A 176 7.56 -2.37 -5.51
CA LYS A 176 6.73 -1.70 -6.52
C LYS A 176 7.15 -1.98 -7.96
N ARG A 177 6.17 -2.14 -8.84
CA ARG A 177 6.41 -2.27 -10.28
C ARG A 177 5.95 -1.05 -11.05
N LEU A 178 4.72 -0.62 -10.81
CA LEU A 178 4.06 0.49 -11.50
C LEU A 178 3.10 1.18 -10.53
N ARG A 179 2.89 2.51 -10.64
CA ARG A 179 1.99 3.24 -9.72
C ARG A 179 1.33 4.51 -10.27
N ALA A 180 0.22 4.88 -9.62
CA ALA A 180 -0.40 6.21 -9.63
C ALA A 180 -0.33 6.88 -8.22
N ARG A 181 -0.37 8.22 -8.11
CA ARG A 181 -0.37 8.98 -6.82
C ARG A 181 -1.66 9.75 -6.61
N LEU A 182 -2.08 9.84 -5.37
CA LEU A 182 -2.91 10.93 -4.85
C LEU A 182 -2.17 11.64 -3.69
N ARG A 183 -2.27 12.97 -3.61
CA ARG A 183 -1.68 13.80 -2.54
C ARG A 183 -2.79 14.41 -1.69
N ARG A 184 -2.55 14.56 -0.39
CA ARG A 184 -3.42 15.38 0.47
C ARG A 184 -3.23 16.86 0.09
N GLY A 185 -4.33 17.60 -0.08
CA GLY A 185 -4.28 19.06 -0.30
C GLY A 185 -3.71 19.78 0.93
N HIS A 186 -2.94 20.85 0.72
CA HIS A 186 -2.49 21.72 1.81
C HIS A 186 -3.58 22.78 2.03
N THR A 187 -4.44 22.59 3.02
CA THR A 187 -5.27 23.69 3.52
C THR A 187 -4.40 24.49 4.49
N HIS A 188 -3.92 25.66 4.08
CA HIS A 188 -3.36 26.65 5.00
C HIS A 188 -4.47 27.08 5.96
N HIS A 189 -4.55 26.45 7.13
CA HIS A 189 -5.34 27.02 8.21
C HIS A 189 -4.50 28.15 8.83
N ARG A 190 -4.62 29.35 8.24
CA ARG A 190 -4.24 30.59 8.90
C ARG A 190 -5.15 30.66 10.13
N ARG A 191 -4.64 30.31 11.31
CA ARG A 191 -5.29 30.70 12.56
C ARG A 191 -5.21 32.22 12.61
N SER A 192 -6.34 32.86 12.34
CA SER A 192 -6.56 34.25 12.74
C SER A 192 -6.36 34.28 14.25
N VAL A 193 -5.30 34.95 14.69
CA VAL A 193 -5.21 35.45 16.05
C VAL A 193 -5.82 36.84 15.95
N GLU A 194 -7.08 36.96 16.36
CA GLU A 194 -7.63 38.23 16.81
C GLU A 194 -7.21 38.40 18.27
N VAL A 195 -6.39 39.43 18.53
CA VAL A 195 -6.56 40.40 19.61
C VAL A 195 -6.21 41.76 19.03
#